data_AF-A0A950HKF0-F1
#
_entry.id   AF-A0A950HKF0-F1
#
_cell.length_a   1.000
_cell.length_b   1.000
_cell.length_c   1.000
_cell.angle_alpha   90.00
_cell.angle_beta   90.00
_cell.angle_gamma   90.00
#
_symmetry.space_group_name_H-M   'P 1'
#
loop_
_entity.id
_entity.type
_entity.pdbx_description
1 polymer ?
#
loop_
_entity_poly.entity_id
_entity_poly.type
_entity_poly.pdbx_seq_one_letter_code
_entity_poly.pdbx_strand_id
1 'polypeptide(L)'
;MGAARAVGLLFGVAADAVFGDPRRHHPVAAFGRAAATAERACYAEHRWAGLVYTGTLVGAAAAVGGLMERAGRGRAAVRVAGTALATWVALGGTSLAEEGAAMARALNAGDLDTARARLPRLCGREPDALDLAGMARAGVESIAENTSDAIVAPLVWGAVAGAPGLLAYRAVNTLDAMVGYRSPQYRRFGWASARLDDLANLVPSRAAAVLTILCAPLVGGSALGAWQALRRDAAAHPSPNAGQVEAAFAGALQVRLGGHTVYPHGTEQRPVLGHGRTPDASDLTRGVELSRVVGLAAAALCAALAAVTQRPYRSASAATGGSCGSAVSSGSAVSSGSGGWLSSRRPSVASFQAK
;
A
#
# COMPACT_ATOMS: atom_id res chain seq x y z
N MET A 1 11.38 6.00 21.59
CA MET A 1 11.16 4.96 20.56
C MET A 1 10.95 5.54 19.17
N GLY A 2 10.42 6.77 19.07
CA GLY A 2 10.09 7.46 17.81
C GLY A 2 11.25 7.71 16.86
N ALA A 3 12.41 8.17 17.34
CA ALA A 3 13.55 8.51 16.46
C ALA A 3 14.02 7.31 15.60
N ALA A 4 14.13 6.12 16.20
CA ALA A 4 14.51 4.91 15.46
C ALA A 4 13.46 4.51 14.41
N ARG A 5 12.16 4.73 14.70
CA ARG A 5 11.08 4.47 13.73
C ARG A 5 11.11 5.47 12.58
N ALA A 6 11.25 6.76 12.88
CA ALA A 6 11.36 7.81 11.88
C ALA A 6 12.53 7.56 10.92
N VAL A 7 13.72 7.28 11.45
CA VAL A 7 14.90 6.94 10.64
C VAL A 7 14.69 5.64 9.85
N GLY A 8 14.08 4.62 10.46
CA GLY A 8 13.74 3.38 9.79
C GLY A 8 12.80 3.58 8.61
N LEU A 9 11.73 4.39 8.76
CA LEU A 9 10.81 4.72 7.66
C LEU A 9 11.56 5.38 6.50
N LEU A 10 12.39 6.38 6.79
CA LEU A 10 13.16 7.09 5.75
C LEU A 10 14.14 6.17 5.04
N PHE A 11 14.85 5.29 5.76
CA PHE A 11 15.74 4.31 5.12
C PHE A 11 14.99 3.26 4.31
N GLY A 12 13.78 2.86 4.73
CA GLY A 12 12.94 1.97 3.93
C GLY A 12 12.44 2.61 2.64
N VAL A 13 12.06 3.89 2.69
CA VAL A 13 11.70 4.68 1.50
C VAL A 13 12.92 4.84 0.57
N ALA A 14 14.10 5.12 1.12
CA ALA A 14 15.33 5.19 0.34
C ALA A 14 15.68 3.83 -0.28
N ALA A 15 15.46 2.72 0.44
CA ALA A 15 15.66 1.38 -0.08
C ALA A 15 14.67 1.05 -1.21
N ASP A 16 13.40 1.43 -1.10
CA ASP A 16 12.43 1.31 -2.20
C ASP A 16 12.90 2.09 -3.44
N ALA A 17 13.32 3.34 -3.27
CA ALA A 17 13.80 4.17 -4.37
C ALA A 17 15.06 3.64 -5.07
N VAL A 18 15.94 2.93 -4.35
CA VAL A 18 17.20 2.40 -4.89
C VAL A 18 17.03 0.99 -5.47
N PHE A 19 16.27 0.13 -4.80
CA PHE A 19 16.19 -1.29 -5.15
C PHE A 19 14.88 -1.69 -5.84
N GLY A 20 13.83 -0.88 -5.70
CA GLY A 20 12.47 -1.24 -6.08
C GLY A 20 12.01 -2.55 -5.43
N ASP A 21 11.07 -3.23 -6.08
CA ASP A 21 10.65 -4.57 -5.66
C ASP A 21 11.70 -5.64 -6.06
N PRO A 22 11.98 -6.59 -5.16
CA PRO A 22 12.90 -7.68 -5.46
C PRO A 22 12.35 -8.60 -6.55
N ARG A 23 13.11 -8.77 -7.65
CA ARG A 23 12.74 -9.65 -8.79
C ARG A 23 12.60 -11.13 -8.42
N ARG A 24 13.26 -11.58 -7.34
CA ARG A 24 13.24 -12.96 -6.83
C ARG A 24 12.97 -12.94 -5.34
N HIS A 25 12.29 -13.99 -4.84
CA HIS A 25 11.96 -14.13 -3.41
C HIS A 25 11.21 -12.93 -2.82
N HIS A 26 10.33 -12.31 -3.62
CA HIS A 26 9.55 -11.17 -3.18
C HIS A 26 8.69 -11.51 -1.97
N PRO A 27 8.85 -10.81 -0.82
CA PRO A 27 8.16 -11.17 0.42
C PRO A 27 6.64 -11.11 0.31
N VAL A 28 6.11 -10.07 -0.35
CA VAL A 28 4.68 -9.95 -0.65
C VAL A 28 4.19 -11.10 -1.52
N ALA A 29 4.94 -11.51 -2.56
CA ALA A 29 4.56 -12.66 -3.36
C ALA A 29 4.64 -13.99 -2.56
N ALA A 30 5.56 -14.11 -1.61
CA ALA A 30 5.62 -15.26 -0.71
C ALA A 30 4.42 -15.30 0.23
N PHE A 31 4.03 -14.16 0.80
CA PHE A 31 2.79 -14.02 1.56
C PHE A 31 1.57 -14.38 0.70
N GLY A 32 1.46 -13.86 -0.53
CA GLY A 32 0.37 -14.18 -1.44
C GLY A 32 0.27 -15.67 -1.78
N ARG A 33 1.39 -16.37 -1.95
CA ARG A 33 1.39 -17.85 -2.13
C ARG A 33 0.93 -18.60 -0.88
N ALA A 34 1.36 -18.15 0.29
CA ALA A 34 0.91 -18.72 1.57
C ALA A 34 -0.60 -18.48 1.77
N ALA A 35 -1.06 -17.27 1.48
CA ALA A 35 -2.46 -16.87 1.50
C ALA A 35 -3.30 -17.73 0.55
N ALA A 36 -2.90 -17.89 -0.72
CA ALA A 36 -3.60 -18.76 -1.68
C ALA A 36 -3.64 -20.24 -1.24
N THR A 37 -2.60 -20.70 -0.53
CA THR A 37 -2.59 -22.06 0.01
C THR A 37 -3.55 -22.20 1.18
N ALA A 38 -3.57 -21.22 2.09
CA ALA A 38 -4.53 -21.17 3.19
C ALA A 38 -5.97 -21.05 2.66
N GLU A 39 -6.20 -20.22 1.64
CA GLU A 39 -7.49 -20.07 0.96
C GLU A 39 -8.00 -21.43 0.46
N ARG A 40 -7.18 -22.20 -0.28
CA ARG A 40 -7.57 -23.53 -0.75
C ARG A 40 -7.94 -24.50 0.38
N ALA A 41 -7.34 -24.34 1.55
CA ALA A 41 -7.58 -25.21 2.71
C ALA A 41 -8.82 -24.78 3.52
N CYS A 42 -9.13 -23.49 3.58
CA CYS A 42 -10.20 -22.95 4.44
C CYS A 42 -11.35 -22.29 3.68
N TYR A 43 -11.34 -22.31 2.34
CA TYR A 43 -12.39 -21.68 1.55
C TYR A 43 -13.75 -22.29 1.88
N ALA A 44 -14.67 -21.42 2.27
CA ALA A 44 -16.07 -21.74 2.39
C ALA A 44 -16.88 -20.49 2.05
N GLU A 45 -18.07 -20.69 1.47
CA GLU A 45 -18.91 -19.58 1.03
C GLU A 45 -19.67 -18.90 2.18
N HIS A 46 -19.01 -18.59 3.29
CA HIS A 46 -19.59 -17.80 4.38
C HIS A 46 -18.57 -16.85 4.99
N ARG A 47 -19.10 -15.77 5.59
CA ARG A 47 -18.27 -14.67 6.10
C ARG A 47 -17.30 -15.10 7.20
N TRP A 48 -17.67 -16.09 8.00
CA TRP A 48 -16.80 -16.55 9.08
C TRP A 48 -15.51 -17.21 8.57
N ALA A 49 -15.55 -18.06 7.53
CA ALA A 49 -14.32 -18.62 6.96
C ALA A 49 -13.37 -17.51 6.46
N GLY A 50 -13.94 -16.51 5.79
CA GLY A 50 -13.22 -15.31 5.35
C GLY A 50 -12.62 -14.46 6.46
N LEU A 51 -13.34 -14.31 7.57
CA LEU A 51 -12.89 -13.56 8.73
C LEU A 51 -11.78 -14.30 9.50
N VAL A 52 -11.86 -15.63 9.67
CA VAL A 52 -10.74 -16.43 10.21
C VAL A 52 -9.52 -16.25 9.32
N TYR A 53 -9.70 -16.49 8.01
CA TYR A 53 -8.64 -16.41 7.01
C TYR A 53 -7.91 -15.05 7.05
N THR A 54 -8.69 -13.97 6.98
CA THR A 54 -8.15 -12.60 7.00
C THR A 54 -7.47 -12.30 8.34
N GLY A 55 -8.15 -12.59 9.45
CA GLY A 55 -7.64 -12.30 10.80
C GLY A 55 -6.35 -13.07 11.11
N THR A 56 -6.26 -14.34 10.74
CA THR A 56 -5.08 -15.17 10.96
C THR A 56 -3.88 -14.66 10.16
N LEU A 57 -4.06 -14.35 8.86
CA LEU A 57 -2.95 -13.92 8.01
C LEU A 57 -2.46 -12.50 8.35
N VAL A 58 -3.38 -11.56 8.60
CA VAL A 58 -3.03 -10.21 9.05
C VAL A 58 -2.39 -10.26 10.44
N GLY A 59 -2.94 -11.06 11.35
CA GLY A 59 -2.40 -11.27 12.69
C GLY A 59 -1.00 -11.86 12.66
N ALA A 60 -0.73 -12.83 11.78
CA ALA A 60 0.59 -13.41 11.60
C ALA A 60 1.61 -12.37 11.07
N ALA A 61 1.23 -11.56 10.07
CA ALA A 61 2.08 -10.49 9.55
C ALA A 61 2.40 -9.43 10.63
N ALA A 62 1.38 -9.02 11.41
CA ALA A 62 1.55 -8.12 12.54
C ALA A 62 2.47 -8.72 13.62
N ALA A 63 2.33 -10.02 13.90
CA ALA A 63 3.16 -10.73 14.87
C ALA A 63 4.63 -10.77 14.44
N VAL A 64 4.92 -11.00 13.15
CA VAL A 64 6.29 -10.90 12.61
C VAL A 64 6.86 -9.49 12.86
N GLY A 65 6.10 -8.44 12.54
CA GLY A 65 6.51 -7.06 12.83
C GLY A 65 6.74 -6.81 14.32
N GLY A 66 5.90 -7.39 15.19
CA GLY A 66 6.04 -7.32 16.64
C GLY A 66 7.29 -8.02 17.16
N LEU A 67 7.65 -9.17 16.57
CA LEU A 67 8.89 -9.87 16.86
C LEU A 67 10.11 -9.06 16.42
N MET A 68 10.07 -8.41 15.25
CA MET A 68 11.14 -7.51 14.78
C MET A 68 11.36 -6.36 15.77
N GLU A 69 10.29 -5.72 16.28
CA GLU A 69 10.43 -4.67 17.28
C GLU A 69 10.94 -5.20 18.63
N ARG A 70 10.49 -6.39 19.06
CA ARG A 70 10.97 -7.03 20.29
C ARG A 70 12.45 -7.38 20.22
N ALA A 71 12.91 -7.93 19.10
CA ALA A 71 14.32 -8.28 18.87
C ALA A 71 15.24 -7.05 18.91
N GLY A 72 14.73 -5.88 18.54
CA GLY A 72 15.46 -4.62 18.61
C GLY A 72 15.42 -3.91 19.97
N ARG A 73 14.75 -4.44 21.00
CA ARG A 73 14.69 -3.78 22.32
C ARG A 73 16.10 -3.58 22.88
N GLY A 74 16.39 -2.36 23.31
CA GLY A 74 17.72 -1.96 23.79
C GLY A 74 18.80 -1.75 22.71
N ARG A 75 18.50 -2.03 21.42
CA ARG A 75 19.46 -1.93 20.30
C ARG A 75 18.90 -1.04 19.18
N ALA A 76 19.24 0.24 19.21
CA ALA A 76 18.70 1.23 18.28
C ALA A 76 18.92 0.84 16.80
N ALA A 77 20.12 0.37 16.45
CA ALA A 77 20.46 -0.05 15.08
C ALA A 77 19.57 -1.20 14.58
N VAL A 78 19.32 -2.22 15.41
CA VAL A 78 18.44 -3.36 15.05
C VAL A 78 17.00 -2.90 14.82
N ARG A 79 16.51 -1.93 15.60
CA ARG A 79 15.18 -1.35 15.40
C ARG A 79 15.08 -0.57 14.11
N VAL A 80 16.07 0.28 13.83
CA VAL A 80 16.14 1.04 12.58
C VAL A 80 16.15 0.08 11.39
N ALA A 81 17.03 -0.93 11.40
CA ALA A 81 17.11 -1.93 10.35
C ALA A 81 15.80 -2.73 10.18
N GLY A 82 15.18 -3.15 11.29
CA GLY A 82 13.91 -3.86 11.27
C GLY A 82 12.77 -3.02 10.69
N THR A 83 12.63 -1.76 11.12
CA THR A 83 11.62 -0.84 10.57
C THR A 83 11.91 -0.51 9.10
N ALA A 84 13.17 -0.30 8.71
CA ALA A 84 13.55 -0.05 7.33
C ALA A 84 13.22 -1.23 6.41
N LEU A 85 13.54 -2.45 6.83
CA LEU A 85 13.19 -3.67 6.10
C LEU A 85 11.67 -3.83 5.98
N ALA A 86 10.93 -3.66 7.07
CA ALA A 86 9.46 -3.75 7.03
C ALA A 86 8.84 -2.66 6.14
N THR A 87 9.45 -1.47 6.11
CA THR A 87 9.00 -0.36 5.26
C THR A 87 9.25 -0.67 3.80
N TRP A 88 10.47 -1.07 3.43
CA TRP A 88 10.79 -1.47 2.06
C TRP A 88 9.89 -2.61 1.55
N VAL A 89 9.61 -3.62 2.40
CA VAL A 89 8.71 -4.72 2.05
C VAL A 89 7.25 -4.28 1.86
N ALA A 90 6.81 -3.28 2.61
CA ALA A 90 5.43 -2.81 2.60
C ALA A 90 5.15 -1.80 1.47
N LEU A 91 6.18 -1.07 1.02
CA LEU A 91 6.06 -0.09 -0.06
C LEU A 91 6.01 -0.76 -1.44
N GLY A 92 5.52 -0.01 -2.42
CA GLY A 92 5.57 -0.35 -3.85
C GLY A 92 5.62 0.88 -4.74
N GLY A 93 6.11 2.01 -4.21
CA GLY A 93 6.05 3.31 -4.90
C GLY A 93 6.93 3.38 -6.13
N THR A 94 8.13 2.79 -6.05
CA THR A 94 9.07 2.74 -7.19
C THR A 94 8.51 1.89 -8.33
N SER A 95 8.02 0.68 -8.05
CA SER A 95 7.39 -0.20 -9.05
C SER A 95 6.17 0.45 -9.69
N LEU A 96 5.31 1.11 -8.89
CA LEU A 96 4.15 1.84 -9.39
C LEU A 96 4.55 2.95 -10.38
N ALA A 97 5.57 3.74 -10.02
CA ALA A 97 6.06 4.81 -10.86
C ALA A 97 6.73 4.29 -12.15
N GLU A 98 7.44 3.16 -12.08
CA GLU A 98 8.05 2.51 -13.25
C GLU A 98 6.99 2.00 -14.23
N GLU A 99 5.97 1.28 -13.74
CA GLU A 99 4.89 0.77 -14.60
C GLU A 99 4.06 1.91 -15.20
N GLY A 100 3.71 2.94 -14.40
CA GLY A 100 3.03 4.13 -14.91
C GLY A 100 3.83 4.86 -15.98
N ALA A 101 5.13 5.07 -15.77
CA ALA A 101 6.00 5.72 -16.75
C ALA A 101 6.19 4.86 -18.01
N ALA A 102 6.28 3.54 -17.87
CA ALA A 102 6.36 2.63 -19.00
C ALA A 102 5.07 2.62 -19.83
N MET A 103 3.92 2.65 -19.17
CA MET A 103 2.61 2.79 -19.81
C MET A 103 2.50 4.12 -20.56
N ALA A 104 2.88 5.24 -19.93
CA ALA A 104 2.88 6.55 -20.57
C ALA A 104 3.79 6.60 -21.81
N ARG A 105 4.98 5.98 -21.76
CA ARG A 105 5.87 5.86 -22.93
C ARG A 105 5.24 5.06 -24.07
N ALA A 106 4.60 3.92 -23.77
CA ALA A 106 3.93 3.11 -24.78
C ALA A 106 2.78 3.89 -25.45
N LEU A 107 1.95 4.57 -24.65
CA LEU A 107 0.84 5.38 -25.15
C LEU A 107 1.34 6.58 -26.00
N ASN A 108 2.39 7.28 -25.56
CA ASN A 108 3.01 8.38 -26.33
C ASN A 108 3.57 7.90 -27.68
N ALA A 109 4.07 6.67 -27.75
CA ALA A 109 4.58 6.07 -28.97
C ALA A 109 3.47 5.50 -29.88
N GLY A 110 2.22 5.47 -29.44
CA GLY A 110 1.12 4.81 -30.14
C GLY A 110 1.21 3.27 -30.14
N ASP A 111 2.05 2.68 -29.29
CA ASP A 111 2.24 1.24 -29.17
C ASP A 111 1.15 0.63 -28.26
N LEU A 112 -0.02 0.40 -28.86
CA LEU A 112 -1.19 -0.11 -28.13
C LEU A 112 -1.00 -1.56 -27.65
N ASP A 113 -0.21 -2.37 -28.34
CA ASP A 113 0.02 -3.77 -27.94
C ASP A 113 0.85 -3.83 -26.66
N THR A 114 1.93 -3.04 -26.58
CA THR A 114 2.70 -2.90 -25.33
C THR A 114 1.85 -2.29 -24.23
N ALA A 115 1.01 -1.29 -24.53
CA ALA A 115 0.13 -0.67 -23.54
C ALA A 115 -0.90 -1.67 -22.98
N ARG A 116 -1.54 -2.48 -23.85
CA ARG A 116 -2.49 -3.52 -23.43
C ARG A 116 -1.84 -4.61 -22.60
N ALA A 117 -0.64 -5.04 -22.98
CA ALA A 117 0.13 -6.02 -22.21
C ALA A 117 0.60 -5.47 -20.85
N ARG A 118 0.64 -4.14 -20.67
CA ARG A 118 1.00 -3.46 -19.42
C ARG A 118 -0.17 -3.21 -18.50
N LEU A 119 -1.34 -2.87 -19.03
CA LEU A 119 -2.48 -2.42 -18.25
C LEU A 119 -2.87 -3.37 -17.08
N PRO A 120 -2.83 -4.71 -17.20
CA PRO A 120 -3.13 -5.62 -16.09
C PRO A 120 -2.17 -5.52 -14.90
N ARG A 121 -1.02 -4.86 -15.06
CA ARG A 121 -0.08 -4.57 -13.96
C ARG A 121 -0.45 -3.30 -13.19
N LEU A 122 -1.39 -2.50 -13.68
CA LEU A 122 -1.87 -1.28 -13.03
C LEU A 122 -3.34 -1.37 -12.56
N CYS A 123 -4.22 -2.01 -13.34
CA CYS A 123 -5.62 -2.26 -12.94
C CYS A 123 -6.17 -3.60 -13.46
N GLY A 124 -7.26 -4.07 -12.85
CA GLY A 124 -8.00 -5.26 -13.29
C GLY A 124 -8.97 -5.06 -14.47
N ARG A 125 -8.78 -4.05 -15.33
CA ARG A 125 -9.68 -3.75 -16.47
C ARG A 125 -9.32 -4.55 -17.71
N GLU A 126 -10.29 -4.78 -18.59
CA GLU A 126 -10.09 -5.45 -19.87
C GLU A 126 -9.33 -4.55 -20.85
N PRO A 127 -8.07 -4.86 -21.21
CA PRO A 127 -7.25 -3.97 -22.04
C PRO A 127 -7.78 -3.84 -23.48
N ASP A 128 -8.37 -4.90 -24.02
CA ASP A 128 -8.87 -4.94 -25.39
C ASP A 128 -10.13 -4.07 -25.59
N ALA A 129 -10.82 -3.74 -24.50
CA ALA A 129 -12.00 -2.87 -24.51
C ALA A 129 -11.66 -1.37 -24.44
N LEU A 130 -10.38 -1.01 -24.33
CA LEU A 130 -9.94 0.38 -24.11
C LEU A 130 -9.17 0.93 -25.30
N ASP A 131 -9.52 2.15 -25.68
CA ASP A 131 -8.75 2.98 -26.59
C ASP A 131 -7.60 3.69 -25.84
N LEU A 132 -6.80 4.48 -26.56
CA LEU A 132 -5.64 5.18 -25.99
C LEU A 132 -6.05 6.08 -24.81
N ALA A 133 -7.12 6.85 -24.97
CA ALA A 133 -7.62 7.74 -23.93
C ALA A 133 -8.18 6.97 -22.72
N GLY A 134 -8.88 5.86 -22.97
CA GLY A 134 -9.37 4.94 -21.94
C GLY A 134 -8.23 4.30 -21.14
N MET A 135 -7.14 3.92 -21.81
CA MET A 135 -5.93 3.39 -21.16
C MET A 135 -5.17 4.45 -20.37
N ALA A 136 -5.05 5.68 -20.89
CA ALA A 136 -4.46 6.79 -20.15
C ALA A 136 -5.27 7.12 -18.90
N ARG A 137 -6.60 7.21 -19.03
CA ARG A 137 -7.52 7.42 -17.92
C ARG A 137 -7.40 6.33 -16.86
N ALA A 138 -7.44 5.06 -17.27
CA ALA A 138 -7.26 3.92 -16.38
C ALA A 138 -5.92 3.98 -15.65
N GLY A 139 -4.85 4.33 -16.36
CA GLY A 139 -3.53 4.54 -15.76
C GLY A 139 -3.53 5.64 -14.70
N VAL A 140 -4.14 6.80 -14.97
CA VAL A 140 -4.19 7.91 -14.00
C VAL A 140 -4.99 7.53 -12.76
N GLU A 141 -6.14 6.86 -12.93
CA GLU A 141 -6.96 6.34 -11.84
C GLU A 141 -6.17 5.35 -10.97
N SER A 142 -5.50 4.38 -11.60
CA SER A 142 -4.65 3.41 -10.90
C SER A 142 -3.47 4.05 -10.17
N ILE A 143 -2.81 5.04 -10.78
CA ILE A 143 -1.72 5.76 -10.12
C ILE A 143 -2.26 6.52 -8.90
N ALA A 144 -3.43 7.16 -9.01
CA ALA A 144 -4.04 7.88 -7.89
C ALA A 144 -4.39 6.96 -6.72
N GLU A 145 -5.11 5.86 -6.99
CA GLU A 145 -5.51 4.86 -5.99
C GLU A 145 -4.28 4.23 -5.34
N ASN A 146 -3.35 3.69 -6.13
CA ASN A 146 -2.17 3.01 -5.60
C ASN A 146 -1.15 3.96 -4.95
N THR A 147 -1.20 5.27 -5.20
CA THR A 147 -0.41 6.24 -4.41
C THR A 147 -0.84 6.22 -2.94
N SER A 148 -2.15 6.14 -2.67
CA SER A 148 -2.64 5.90 -1.31
C SER A 148 -2.14 4.56 -0.79
N ASP A 149 -2.39 3.49 -1.54
CA ASP A 149 -2.33 2.14 -0.99
C ASP A 149 -0.91 1.57 -0.93
N ALA A 150 -0.05 1.88 -1.90
CA ALA A 150 1.31 1.36 -1.97
C ALA A 150 2.34 2.29 -1.30
N ILE A 151 1.95 3.52 -0.94
CA ILE A 151 2.89 4.53 -0.41
C ILE A 151 2.37 5.16 0.88
N VAL A 152 1.28 5.93 0.80
CA VAL A 152 0.84 6.77 1.93
C VAL A 152 0.35 5.91 3.10
N ALA A 153 -0.48 4.92 2.85
CA ALA A 153 -1.08 4.08 3.88
C ALA A 153 -0.07 3.21 4.64
N PRO A 154 0.88 2.51 3.99
CA PRO A 154 1.98 1.86 4.71
C PRO A 154 2.75 2.83 5.60
N LEU A 155 3.09 4.03 5.11
CA LEU A 155 3.84 5.02 5.88
C LEU A 155 3.06 5.55 7.10
N VAL A 156 1.76 5.80 6.94
CA VAL A 156 0.87 6.21 8.05
C VAL A 156 0.83 5.13 9.13
N TRP A 157 0.58 3.88 8.74
CA TRP A 157 0.54 2.76 9.70
C TRP A 157 1.92 2.47 10.31
N GLY A 158 3.00 2.69 9.56
CA GLY A 158 4.38 2.62 10.06
C GLY A 158 4.71 3.71 11.07
N ALA A 159 4.21 4.94 10.89
CA ALA A 159 4.37 6.00 11.88
C ALA A 159 3.62 5.71 13.18
N VAL A 160 2.38 5.20 13.07
CA VAL A 160 1.52 4.90 14.23
C VAL A 160 2.00 3.66 14.98
N ALA A 161 2.17 2.55 14.27
CA ALA A 161 2.35 1.22 14.87
C ALA A 161 3.71 0.57 14.57
N GLY A 162 4.59 1.22 13.79
CA GLY A 162 5.92 0.68 13.47
C GLY A 162 5.89 -0.52 12.52
N ALA A 163 6.84 -1.44 12.68
CA ALA A 163 6.91 -2.65 11.86
C ALA A 163 5.64 -3.52 11.89
N PRO A 164 4.93 -3.71 13.03
CA PRO A 164 3.63 -4.37 13.04
C PRO A 164 2.61 -3.71 12.12
N GLY A 165 2.52 -2.38 12.14
CA GLY A 165 1.58 -1.61 11.31
C GLY A 165 1.88 -1.75 9.82
N LEU A 166 3.15 -1.63 9.44
CA LEU A 166 3.62 -1.78 8.07
C LEU A 166 3.23 -3.14 7.47
N LEU A 167 3.58 -4.22 8.18
CA LEU A 167 3.35 -5.58 7.68
C LEU A 167 1.87 -5.98 7.76
N ALA A 168 1.15 -5.54 8.81
CA ALA A 168 -0.29 -5.78 8.91
C ALA A 168 -1.04 -5.09 7.76
N TYR A 169 -0.75 -3.80 7.51
CA TYR A 169 -1.39 -3.07 6.42
C TYR A 169 -1.07 -3.70 5.06
N ARG A 170 0.20 -4.04 4.79
CA ARG A 170 0.56 -4.70 3.53
C ARG A 170 -0.17 -6.03 3.35
N ALA A 171 -0.34 -6.80 4.42
CA ALA A 171 -1.15 -8.01 4.40
C ALA A 171 -2.62 -7.72 4.08
N VAL A 172 -3.23 -6.71 4.72
CA VAL A 172 -4.61 -6.28 4.44
C VAL A 172 -4.79 -5.94 2.96
N ASN A 173 -3.96 -5.03 2.44
CA ASN A 173 -4.00 -4.62 1.03
C ASN A 173 -3.79 -5.79 0.06
N THR A 174 -2.87 -6.71 0.38
CA THR A 174 -2.63 -7.90 -0.46
C THR A 174 -3.82 -8.85 -0.46
N LEU A 175 -4.42 -9.12 0.70
CA LEU A 175 -5.58 -10.00 0.81
C LEU A 175 -6.81 -9.40 0.12
N ASP A 176 -6.95 -8.09 0.13
CA ASP A 176 -8.05 -7.40 -0.54
C ASP A 176 -7.90 -7.48 -2.07
N ALA A 177 -6.69 -7.34 -2.60
CA ALA A 177 -6.40 -7.61 -4.00
C ALA A 177 -6.64 -9.09 -4.39
N MET A 178 -6.39 -10.04 -3.47
CA MET A 178 -6.53 -11.47 -3.73
C MET A 178 -7.98 -11.98 -3.67
N VAL A 179 -8.75 -11.58 -2.66
CA VAL A 179 -10.09 -12.12 -2.41
C VAL A 179 -11.12 -11.05 -2.09
N GLY A 180 -10.74 -9.79 -1.90
CA GLY A 180 -11.66 -8.70 -1.54
C GLY A 180 -12.37 -8.03 -2.73
N TYR A 181 -11.93 -8.32 -3.96
CA TYR A 181 -12.55 -7.78 -5.17
C TYR A 181 -13.97 -8.34 -5.40
N ARG A 182 -14.77 -7.61 -6.19
CA ARG A 182 -16.15 -8.00 -6.51
C ARG A 182 -16.14 -9.25 -7.40
N SER A 183 -16.46 -10.39 -6.80
CA SER A 183 -16.58 -11.68 -7.49
C SER A 183 -17.75 -12.49 -6.91
N PRO A 184 -18.52 -13.21 -7.75
CA PRO A 184 -19.53 -14.15 -7.26
C PRO A 184 -18.94 -15.17 -6.27
N GLN A 185 -17.73 -15.68 -6.55
CA GLN A 185 -17.01 -16.63 -5.72
C GLN A 185 -16.64 -16.03 -4.35
N TYR A 186 -16.02 -14.85 -4.35
CA TYR A 186 -15.51 -14.25 -3.11
C TYR A 186 -16.50 -13.34 -2.37
N ARG A 187 -17.73 -13.15 -2.86
CA ARG A 187 -18.72 -12.23 -2.26
C ARG A 187 -18.90 -12.40 -0.75
N ARG A 188 -18.89 -13.64 -0.25
CA ARG A 188 -19.05 -13.95 1.18
C ARG A 188 -17.70 -14.14 1.88
N PHE A 189 -16.77 -14.86 1.26
CA PHE A 189 -15.46 -15.17 1.81
C PHE A 189 -14.55 -13.92 1.89
N GLY A 190 -14.47 -13.15 0.82
CA GLY A 190 -13.69 -11.91 0.72
C GLY A 190 -14.19 -10.73 1.54
N TRP A 191 -15.42 -10.82 2.08
CA TRP A 191 -16.08 -9.69 2.74
C TRP A 191 -15.25 -9.07 3.88
N ALA A 192 -14.61 -9.90 4.70
CA ALA A 192 -13.80 -9.42 5.83
C ALA A 192 -12.55 -8.69 5.34
N SER A 193 -11.90 -9.21 4.29
CA SER A 193 -10.72 -8.59 3.67
C SER A 193 -11.04 -7.21 3.09
N ALA A 194 -12.09 -7.13 2.27
CA ALA A 194 -12.54 -5.87 1.67
C ALA A 194 -12.92 -4.81 2.71
N ARG A 195 -13.63 -5.21 3.78
CA ARG A 195 -14.04 -4.27 4.84
C ARG A 195 -12.88 -3.81 5.70
N LEU A 196 -11.91 -4.70 5.95
CA LEU A 196 -10.72 -4.34 6.71
C LEU A 196 -9.84 -3.38 5.92
N ASP A 197 -9.69 -3.58 4.61
CA ASP A 197 -8.97 -2.66 3.73
C ASP A 197 -9.67 -1.29 3.67
N ASP A 198 -10.99 -1.27 3.44
CA ASP A 198 -11.80 -0.05 3.44
C ASP A 198 -11.57 0.75 4.74
N LEU A 199 -11.57 0.07 5.90
CA LEU A 199 -11.35 0.70 7.19
C LEU A 199 -9.91 1.18 7.37
N ALA A 200 -8.93 0.36 6.99
CA ALA A 200 -7.51 0.66 7.12
C ALA A 200 -7.07 1.85 6.25
N ASN A 201 -7.79 2.11 5.16
CA ASN A 201 -7.52 3.18 4.21
C ASN A 201 -8.34 4.47 4.45
N LEU A 202 -9.24 4.52 5.44
CA LEU A 202 -10.04 5.73 5.72
C LEU A 202 -9.17 6.97 5.99
N VAL A 203 -8.22 6.86 6.92
CA VAL A 203 -7.32 7.98 7.26
C VAL A 203 -6.25 8.16 6.18
N PRO A 204 -5.55 7.11 5.71
CA PRO A 204 -4.54 7.26 4.67
C PRO A 204 -5.02 7.90 3.36
N SER A 205 -6.18 7.50 2.83
CA SER A 205 -6.68 8.05 1.57
C SER A 205 -6.96 9.55 1.64
N ARG A 206 -7.45 10.03 2.79
CA ARG A 206 -7.67 11.46 3.05
C ARG A 206 -6.35 12.21 3.20
N ALA A 207 -5.38 11.62 3.90
CA ALA A 207 -4.03 12.18 4.00
C ALA A 207 -3.39 12.27 2.61
N ALA A 208 -3.51 11.23 1.78
CA ALA A 208 -3.03 11.20 0.41
C ALA A 208 -3.69 12.27 -0.45
N ALA A 209 -5.02 12.46 -0.34
CA ALA A 209 -5.74 13.51 -1.07
C ALA A 209 -5.28 14.92 -0.66
N VAL A 210 -5.09 15.18 0.65
CA VAL A 210 -4.55 16.46 1.13
C VAL A 210 -3.13 16.70 0.63
N LEU A 211 -2.25 15.69 0.72
CA LEU A 211 -0.90 15.79 0.18
C LEU A 211 -0.91 16.03 -1.33
N THR A 212 -1.82 15.40 -2.07
CA THR A 212 -2.02 15.63 -3.50
C THR A 212 -2.35 17.08 -3.79
N ILE A 213 -3.28 17.68 -3.04
CA ILE A 213 -3.64 19.11 -3.17
C ILE A 213 -2.41 20.00 -2.94
N LEU A 214 -1.64 19.73 -1.89
CA LEU A 214 -0.46 20.52 -1.53
C LEU A 214 0.69 20.36 -2.54
N CYS A 215 0.84 19.16 -3.11
CA CYS A 215 1.92 18.83 -4.04
C CYS A 215 1.58 19.15 -5.50
N ALA A 216 0.30 19.35 -5.86
CA ALA A 216 -0.13 19.60 -7.23
C ALA A 216 0.68 20.71 -7.95
N PRO A 217 0.98 21.88 -7.34
CA PRO A 217 1.74 22.93 -8.00
C PRO A 217 3.18 22.52 -8.38
N LEU A 218 3.78 21.56 -7.67
CA LEU A 218 5.15 21.10 -7.91
C LEU A 218 5.31 20.32 -9.22
N VAL A 219 4.19 19.88 -9.82
CA VAL A 219 4.13 19.19 -11.12
C VAL A 219 3.32 19.98 -12.15
N GLY A 220 3.22 21.29 -11.95
CA GLY A 220 2.43 22.19 -12.80
C GLY A 220 0.91 21.91 -12.75
N GLY A 221 0.41 21.29 -11.68
CA GLY A 221 -1.00 21.04 -11.43
C GLY A 221 -1.69 22.14 -10.63
N SER A 222 -3.00 21.97 -10.40
CA SER A 222 -3.86 22.95 -9.72
C SER A 222 -4.29 22.46 -8.34
N ALA A 223 -3.72 23.04 -7.28
CA ALA A 223 -4.15 22.79 -5.89
C ALA A 223 -5.64 23.16 -5.67
N LEU A 224 -6.07 24.29 -6.24
CA LEU A 224 -7.46 24.73 -6.17
C LEU A 224 -8.39 23.76 -6.91
N GLY A 225 -7.98 23.29 -8.10
CA GLY A 225 -8.71 22.29 -8.86
C GLY A 225 -8.86 20.97 -8.12
N ALA A 226 -7.76 20.48 -7.50
CA ALA A 226 -7.74 19.28 -6.68
C ALA A 226 -8.71 19.39 -5.49
N TRP A 227 -8.69 20.51 -4.77
CA TRP A 227 -9.60 20.76 -3.64
C TRP A 227 -11.06 20.82 -4.08
N GLN A 228 -11.36 21.53 -5.17
CA GLN A 228 -12.73 21.64 -5.69
C GLN A 228 -13.28 20.28 -6.12
N ALA A 229 -12.49 19.49 -6.85
CA ALA A 229 -12.86 18.15 -7.28
C ALA A 229 -13.05 17.20 -6.09
N LEU A 230 -12.13 17.21 -5.13
CA LEU A 230 -12.23 16.41 -3.90
C LEU A 230 -13.57 16.66 -3.18
N ARG A 231 -13.91 17.94 -2.94
CA ARG A 231 -15.16 18.26 -2.22
C ARG A 231 -16.43 17.91 -2.98
N ARG A 232 -16.42 18.11 -4.30
CA ARG A 232 -17.62 17.96 -5.12
C ARG A 232 -17.87 16.52 -5.53
N ASP A 233 -16.81 15.78 -5.85
CA ASP A 233 -16.90 14.55 -6.64
C ASP A 233 -16.60 13.28 -5.81
N ALA A 234 -15.74 13.36 -4.78
CA ALA A 234 -15.23 12.17 -4.08
C ALA A 234 -16.31 11.30 -3.42
N ALA A 235 -17.38 11.92 -2.89
CA ALA A 235 -18.46 11.20 -2.21
C ALA A 235 -19.36 10.40 -3.17
N ALA A 236 -19.34 10.70 -4.47
CA ALA A 236 -20.08 9.94 -5.46
C ALA A 236 -19.41 8.59 -5.79
N HIS A 237 -18.12 8.44 -5.49
CA HIS A 237 -17.37 7.24 -5.81
C HIS A 237 -17.81 6.03 -4.97
N PRO A 238 -17.95 4.82 -5.56
CA PRO A 238 -18.39 3.64 -4.81
C PRO A 238 -17.47 3.24 -3.66
N SER A 239 -16.16 3.49 -3.81
CA SER A 239 -15.18 3.31 -2.73
C SER A 239 -15.00 4.62 -1.97
N PRO A 240 -15.15 4.62 -0.63
CA PRO A 240 -14.99 5.80 0.21
C PRO A 240 -13.53 6.31 0.27
N ASN A 241 -12.58 5.49 -0.18
CA ASN A 241 -11.14 5.78 -0.16
C ASN A 241 -10.64 6.20 -1.53
N ALA A 242 -10.87 5.39 -2.56
CA ALA A 242 -10.39 5.67 -3.92
C ALA A 242 -10.96 6.98 -4.45
N GLY A 243 -12.23 7.30 -4.14
CA GLY A 243 -12.84 8.57 -4.52
C GLY A 243 -12.11 9.81 -4.00
N GLN A 244 -11.46 9.72 -2.82
CA GLN A 244 -10.69 10.84 -2.26
C GLN A 244 -9.47 11.14 -3.13
N VAL A 245 -8.68 10.10 -3.44
CA VAL A 245 -7.42 10.27 -4.18
C VAL A 245 -7.64 10.47 -5.67
N GLU A 246 -8.55 9.72 -6.30
CA GLU A 246 -8.87 9.90 -7.72
C GLU A 246 -9.43 11.30 -8.00
N ALA A 247 -10.35 11.81 -7.17
CA ALA A 247 -10.88 13.17 -7.35
C ALA A 247 -9.81 14.24 -7.16
N ALA A 248 -8.92 14.07 -6.17
CA ALA A 248 -7.80 14.99 -5.95
C ALA A 248 -6.83 14.99 -7.14
N PHE A 249 -6.48 13.82 -7.69
CA PHE A 249 -5.63 13.70 -8.88
C PHE A 249 -6.31 14.28 -10.13
N ALA A 250 -7.59 13.98 -10.36
CA ALA A 250 -8.36 14.51 -11.48
C ALA A 250 -8.37 16.05 -11.47
N GLY A 251 -8.64 16.64 -10.31
CA GLY A 251 -8.62 18.09 -10.14
C GLY A 251 -7.22 18.71 -10.21
N ALA A 252 -6.20 18.03 -9.68
CA ALA A 252 -4.80 18.47 -9.76
C ALA A 252 -4.30 18.54 -11.20
N LEU A 253 -4.61 17.51 -11.99
CA LEU A 253 -4.19 17.41 -13.39
C LEU A 253 -5.13 18.15 -14.36
N GLN A 254 -6.29 18.62 -13.87
CA GLN A 254 -7.35 19.26 -14.65
C GLN A 254 -7.91 18.37 -15.76
N VAL A 255 -8.14 17.11 -15.42
CA VAL A 255 -8.68 16.09 -16.30
C VAL A 255 -9.96 15.49 -15.71
N ARG A 256 -10.68 14.76 -16.57
CA ARG A 256 -11.89 14.05 -16.22
C ARG A 256 -11.64 12.55 -16.08
N LEU A 257 -11.84 12.01 -14.89
CA LEU A 257 -11.79 10.57 -14.61
C LEU A 257 -13.21 9.98 -14.49
N GLY A 258 -13.31 8.66 -14.45
CA GLY A 258 -14.54 7.90 -14.37
C GLY A 258 -15.25 7.72 -15.72
N GLY A 259 -16.56 7.45 -15.65
CA GLY A 259 -17.39 7.11 -16.80
C GLY A 259 -17.46 5.61 -17.08
N HIS A 260 -17.74 5.26 -18.35
CA HIS A 260 -17.92 3.86 -18.76
C HIS A 260 -16.62 3.07 -18.61
N THR A 261 -16.68 2.00 -17.82
CA THR A 261 -15.54 1.14 -17.49
C THR A 261 -15.93 -0.33 -17.67
N VAL A 262 -15.11 -1.09 -18.40
CA VAL A 262 -15.35 -2.51 -18.69
C VAL A 262 -14.39 -3.36 -17.85
N TYR A 263 -14.96 -4.32 -17.11
CA TYR A 263 -14.25 -5.32 -16.33
C TYR A 263 -14.60 -6.73 -16.84
N PRO A 264 -13.78 -7.76 -16.51
CA PRO A 264 -14.09 -9.15 -16.87
C PRO A 264 -15.45 -9.64 -16.35
N HIS A 265 -15.93 -9.04 -15.25
CA HIS A 265 -17.17 -9.40 -14.56
C HIS A 265 -18.35 -8.49 -14.89
N GLY A 266 -18.19 -7.53 -15.80
CA GLY A 266 -19.26 -6.64 -16.26
C GLY A 266 -18.84 -5.20 -16.51
N THR A 267 -19.79 -4.38 -16.94
CA THR A 267 -19.59 -2.95 -17.19
C THR A 267 -20.09 -2.12 -16.00
N GLU A 268 -19.29 -1.14 -15.57
CA GLU A 268 -19.67 -0.19 -14.53
C GLU A 268 -19.68 1.24 -15.09
N GLN A 269 -20.69 2.02 -14.70
CA GLN A 269 -20.71 3.46 -14.92
C GLN A 269 -20.16 4.16 -13.69
N ARG A 270 -18.88 4.54 -13.73
CA ARG A 270 -18.23 5.27 -12.64
C ARG A 270 -18.66 6.75 -12.67
N PRO A 271 -18.86 7.39 -11.51
CA PRO A 271 -19.13 8.81 -11.46
C PRO A 271 -17.97 9.58 -12.09
N VAL A 272 -18.29 10.71 -12.69
CA VAL A 272 -17.28 11.58 -13.27
C VAL A 272 -16.57 12.32 -12.14
N LEU A 273 -15.24 12.22 -12.08
CA LEU A 273 -14.41 12.93 -11.11
C LEU A 273 -13.57 13.99 -11.82
N GLY A 274 -13.46 15.18 -11.22
CA GLY A 274 -12.72 16.29 -11.81
C GLY A 274 -13.48 16.98 -12.95
N HIS A 275 -12.75 17.68 -13.81
CA HIS A 275 -13.29 18.45 -14.92
C HIS A 275 -12.25 18.60 -16.03
N GLY A 276 -12.67 19.02 -17.21
CA GLY A 276 -11.79 19.20 -18.36
C GLY A 276 -11.88 18.05 -19.36
N ARG A 277 -10.77 17.81 -20.05
CA ARG A 277 -10.62 16.82 -21.12
C ARG A 277 -10.37 15.41 -20.57
N THR A 278 -10.54 14.40 -21.42
CA THR A 278 -10.11 13.03 -21.12
C THR A 278 -8.58 12.99 -21.03
N PRO A 279 -7.99 12.27 -20.06
CA PRO A 279 -6.55 12.15 -19.92
C PRO A 279 -5.88 11.58 -21.17
N ASP A 280 -4.64 12.01 -21.40
CA ASP A 280 -3.72 11.40 -22.35
C ASP A 280 -2.44 10.90 -21.66
N ALA A 281 -1.48 10.42 -22.45
CA ALA A 281 -0.22 9.90 -21.95
C ALA A 281 0.65 10.94 -21.21
N SER A 282 0.50 12.23 -21.53
CA SER A 282 1.20 13.31 -20.81
C SER A 282 0.62 13.48 -19.41
N ASP A 283 -0.70 13.34 -19.24
CA ASP A 283 -1.35 13.40 -17.93
C ASP A 283 -0.97 12.19 -17.07
N LEU A 284 -0.81 11.01 -17.68
CA LEU A 284 -0.29 9.84 -16.97
C LEU A 284 1.15 10.07 -16.47
N THR A 285 2.00 10.69 -17.30
CA THR A 285 3.37 11.06 -16.91
C THR A 285 3.35 12.01 -15.70
N ARG A 286 2.52 13.07 -15.76
CA ARG A 286 2.34 14.02 -14.66
C ARG A 286 1.74 13.37 -13.42
N GLY A 287 0.84 12.41 -13.58
CA GLY A 287 0.29 11.61 -12.47
C GLY A 287 1.36 10.80 -11.75
N VAL A 288 2.29 10.19 -12.49
CA VAL A 288 3.45 9.48 -11.91
C VAL A 288 4.37 10.45 -11.16
N GLU A 289 4.63 11.62 -11.72
CA GLU A 289 5.41 12.66 -11.04
C GLU A 289 4.74 13.12 -9.74
N LEU A 290 3.43 13.35 -9.79
CA LEU A 290 2.64 13.74 -8.62
C LEU A 290 2.70 12.66 -7.54
N SER A 291 2.56 11.39 -7.91
CA SER A 291 2.68 10.23 -7.02
C SER A 291 4.02 10.23 -6.28
N ARG A 292 5.13 10.45 -6.99
CA ARG A 292 6.48 10.52 -6.39
C ARG A 292 6.59 11.65 -5.37
N VAL A 293 6.11 12.85 -5.72
CA VAL A 293 6.17 14.01 -4.83
C VAL A 293 5.29 13.81 -3.59
N VAL A 294 4.08 13.26 -3.77
CA VAL A 294 3.19 12.88 -2.66
C VAL A 294 3.85 11.83 -1.76
N GLY A 295 4.53 10.84 -2.34
CA GLY A 295 5.27 9.82 -1.60
C GLY A 295 6.39 10.40 -0.74
N LEU A 296 7.19 11.33 -1.29
CA LEU A 296 8.23 12.03 -0.53
C LEU A 296 7.64 12.90 0.60
N ALA A 297 6.56 13.63 0.32
CA ALA A 297 5.87 14.42 1.32
C ALA A 297 5.28 13.55 2.44
N ALA A 298 4.68 12.41 2.09
CA ALA A 298 4.18 11.43 3.05
C ALA A 298 5.29 10.85 3.92
N ALA A 299 6.45 10.51 3.33
CA ALA A 299 7.60 10.01 4.05
C ALA A 299 8.12 11.03 5.08
N ALA A 300 8.26 12.29 4.67
CA ALA A 300 8.69 13.37 5.56
C ALA A 300 7.68 13.60 6.70
N LEU A 301 6.38 13.69 6.37
CA LEU A 301 5.32 13.88 7.36
C LEU A 301 5.26 12.73 8.36
N CYS A 302 5.25 11.48 7.88
CA CYS A 302 5.16 10.29 8.72
C CYS A 302 6.41 10.10 9.60
N ALA A 303 7.60 10.40 9.08
CA ALA A 303 8.83 10.41 9.88
C ALA A 303 8.78 11.48 10.98
N ALA A 304 8.28 12.68 10.69
CA ALA A 304 8.10 13.74 11.68
C ALA A 304 7.08 13.34 12.77
N LEU A 305 5.93 12.79 12.37
CA LEU A 305 4.91 12.28 13.29
C LEU A 305 5.46 11.17 14.20
N ALA A 306 6.20 10.21 13.64
CA ALA A 306 6.85 9.15 14.41
C ALA A 306 7.87 9.70 15.41
N ALA A 307 8.60 10.77 15.06
CA ALA A 307 9.57 11.41 15.94
C ALA A 307 8.92 12.17 17.10
N VAL A 308 7.77 12.82 16.88
CA VAL A 308 7.07 13.67 17.88
C VAL A 308 6.23 12.84 18.85
N THR A 309 5.44 11.89 18.35
CA THR A 309 4.45 11.12 19.15
C THR A 309 5.06 10.18 20.19
N GLN A 310 6.38 9.95 20.12
CA GLN A 310 7.07 9.00 21.01
C GLN A 310 8.31 9.56 21.69
N ARG A 311 8.33 10.89 21.87
CA ARG A 311 9.18 11.47 22.91
C ARG A 311 8.65 10.95 24.26
N PRO A 312 9.49 10.28 25.08
CA PRO A 312 9.06 10.01 26.45
C PRO A 312 8.72 11.37 27.08
N TYR A 313 7.55 11.44 27.73
CA TYR A 313 7.27 12.48 28.70
C TYR A 313 8.52 12.54 29.58
N ARG A 314 9.29 13.64 29.53
CA ARG A 314 10.33 13.87 30.52
C ARG A 314 9.55 14.07 31.81
N SER A 315 9.35 13.00 32.57
CA SER A 315 9.00 13.10 33.98
C SER A 315 10.03 14.04 34.59
N ALA A 316 9.54 15.13 35.16
CA ALA A 316 10.33 16.01 35.98
C ALA A 316 11.10 15.14 36.98
N SER A 317 12.42 15.15 36.88
CA SER A 317 13.30 14.48 37.83
C SER A 317 13.39 15.38 39.06
N ALA A 318 12.90 14.88 40.20
CA ALA A 318 13.47 15.21 41.52
C ALA A 318 12.96 14.23 42.58
N ALA A 319 13.92 13.58 43.27
CA ALA A 319 13.82 12.88 44.57
C ALA A 319 13.02 11.55 44.56
N THR A 320 13.45 10.42 45.13
CA THR A 320 14.42 10.13 46.21
C THR A 320 14.55 8.61 46.36
N GLY A 321 15.75 8.09 46.70
CA GLY A 321 16.00 6.80 47.39
C GLY A 321 15.62 5.51 46.62
N GLY A 322 16.32 4.39 46.65
CA GLY A 322 17.20 3.78 47.64
C GLY A 322 17.31 2.29 47.28
N SER A 323 18.39 1.66 47.73
CA SER A 323 18.97 0.38 47.27
C SER A 323 18.27 -0.93 47.69
N CYS A 324 18.86 -2.04 47.21
CA CYS A 324 18.79 -3.46 47.65
C CYS A 324 17.64 -4.30 47.06
N GLY A 325 17.80 -5.57 46.68
CA GLY A 325 18.91 -6.52 46.76
C GLY A 325 18.53 -7.88 46.11
N SER A 326 19.57 -8.66 45.82
CA SER A 326 19.73 -10.05 45.30
C SER A 326 18.69 -11.15 45.57
N ALA A 327 18.56 -12.12 44.63
CA ALA A 327 18.90 -13.58 44.77
C ALA A 327 18.32 -14.44 43.59
N VAL A 328 19.15 -15.20 42.84
CA VAL A 328 19.32 -16.70 42.84
C VAL A 328 18.08 -17.46 42.28
N SER A 329 18.09 -18.27 41.20
CA SER A 329 18.80 -19.55 41.00
C SER A 329 18.58 -20.18 39.60
N SER A 330 19.60 -20.94 39.16
CA SER A 330 19.71 -22.18 38.35
C SER A 330 18.61 -22.72 37.39
N GLY A 331 19.06 -23.26 36.25
CA GLY A 331 18.35 -24.31 35.48
C GLY A 331 18.87 -24.59 34.05
N SER A 332 19.79 -25.56 33.93
CA SER A 332 20.23 -26.36 32.75
C SER A 332 19.07 -27.06 31.99
N ALA A 333 19.11 -27.59 30.74
CA ALA A 333 20.09 -27.82 29.67
C ALA A 333 19.37 -28.35 28.38
N VAL A 334 20.16 -28.62 27.30
CA VAL A 334 19.97 -29.55 26.15
C VAL A 334 19.08 -29.04 24.97
N SER A 335 19.60 -28.67 23.78
CA SER A 335 20.03 -29.48 22.58
C SER A 335 18.89 -30.33 21.97
N SER A 336 18.73 -30.62 20.68
CA SER A 336 19.30 -30.25 19.37
C SER A 336 18.58 -31.12 18.31
N GLY A 337 18.48 -30.64 17.06
CA GLY A 337 18.25 -31.47 15.85
C GLY A 337 16.86 -31.32 15.20
N SER A 338 16.62 -31.47 13.90
CA SER A 338 17.35 -31.32 12.62
C SER A 338 16.53 -32.12 11.58
N GLY A 339 16.41 -31.62 10.35
CA GLY A 339 15.91 -32.39 9.18
C GLY A 339 14.42 -32.14 8.88
N GLY A 340 13.97 -31.98 7.64
CA GLY A 340 14.62 -32.12 6.34
C GLY A 340 13.78 -31.46 5.24
N TRP A 341 14.46 -31.18 4.13
CA TRP A 341 13.95 -30.60 2.88
C TRP A 341 13.33 -31.66 1.98
N LEU A 342 12.34 -31.29 1.13
CA LEU A 342 12.35 -31.53 -0.33
C LEU A 342 11.03 -31.14 -1.03
N SER A 343 11.17 -30.30 -2.07
CA SER A 343 10.53 -30.33 -3.41
C SER A 343 8.98 -30.44 -3.54
N SER A 344 8.27 -29.85 -4.50
CA SER A 344 8.55 -28.98 -5.65
C SER A 344 7.20 -28.68 -6.35
N ARG A 345 7.19 -27.61 -7.16
CA ARG A 345 6.31 -27.26 -8.31
C ARG A 345 5.52 -25.95 -8.15
N ARG A 346 5.81 -25.07 -9.10
CA ARG A 346 5.42 -23.66 -9.22
C ARG A 346 4.12 -23.54 -10.04
N PRO A 347 3.37 -22.44 -9.83
CA PRO A 347 3.05 -21.54 -10.95
C PRO A 347 3.56 -20.12 -10.70
N SER A 348 3.80 -19.39 -11.79
CA SER A 348 4.36 -18.02 -11.82
C SER A 348 3.37 -16.99 -11.27
N VAL A 349 3.88 -16.13 -10.38
CA VAL A 349 3.11 -15.09 -9.71
C VAL A 349 3.72 -13.73 -10.10
N ALA A 350 3.13 -13.08 -11.09
CA ALA A 350 3.51 -11.74 -11.54
C ALA A 350 2.25 -10.96 -11.97
N SER A 351 1.38 -10.65 -11.01
CA SER A 351 0.19 -9.79 -11.21
C SER A 351 -0.50 -9.45 -9.87
N PHE A 352 0.24 -8.97 -8.86
CA PHE A 352 -0.34 -8.69 -7.52
C PHE A 352 -0.24 -7.23 -7.05
N GLN A 353 -0.02 -6.28 -7.94
CA GLN A 353 0.09 -4.86 -7.57
C GLN A 353 -0.95 -3.94 -8.22
N ALA A 354 -2.06 -4.49 -8.68
CA ALA A 354 -3.08 -3.74 -9.37
C ALA A 354 -4.48 -4.12 -8.90
N LYS A 355 -5.13 -3.22 -8.16
CA LYS A 355 -6.57 -3.06 -8.25
C LYS A 355 -6.87 -2.11 -9.41
#